data_AF-A0A821G7I0-F1
#
_entry.id   AF-A0A821G7I0-F1
#
_cell.length_a   1.000
_cell.length_b   1.000
_cell.length_c   1.000
_cell.angle_alpha   90.00
_cell.angle_beta   90.00
_cell.angle_gamma   90.00
#
_symmetry.space_group_name_H-M   'P 1'
#
loop_
_entity.id
_entity.type
_entity.pdbx_description
1 polymer ?
#
loop_
_entity_poly.entity_id
_entity_poly.type
_entity_poly.pdbx_seq_one_letter_code
_entity_poly.pdbx_strand_id
1 'polypeptide(L)'
;RGVLILCFPCLNDKGLFGFEILFQLLYKCATLLPITQQELLDYTYPLYYRTYEEYINYDLFKKFSLKLIKSELCDTRTDTFTRFQQGELTLDEFVKDHTRFLRSWTEPSLRETLERNNHCLDEEVETLLDQFWNLYERE
;
A
#
# COMPACT_ATOMS: atom_id res chain seq x y z
N ARG A 1 23.32 -25.18 -6.81
CA ARG A 1 21.93 -25.12 -6.30
C ARG A 1 21.76 -23.76 -5.66
N GLY A 2 20.87 -22.91 -6.17
CA GLY A 2 20.58 -21.60 -5.59
C GLY A 2 19.50 -21.70 -4.52
N VAL A 3 19.45 -20.74 -3.61
CA VAL A 3 18.35 -20.54 -2.66
C VAL A 3 17.62 -19.27 -3.08
N LEU A 4 16.30 -19.37 -3.24
CA LEU A 4 15.43 -18.22 -3.45
C LEU A 4 14.84 -17.81 -2.10
N ILE A 5 15.00 -16.53 -1.74
CA ILE A 5 14.43 -15.94 -0.54
C ILE A 5 13.25 -15.06 -0.98
N LEU A 6 12.10 -15.26 -0.38
CA LEU A 6 10.86 -14.55 -0.68
C LEU A 6 10.33 -13.94 0.61
N CYS A 7 10.10 -12.63 0.60
CA CYS A 7 9.50 -11.90 1.69
C CYS A 7 8.19 -11.29 1.19
N PHE A 8 7.06 -11.85 1.60
CA PHE A 8 5.74 -11.39 1.19
C PHE A 8 4.92 -10.92 2.38
N PRO A 9 4.14 -9.83 2.24
CA PRO A 9 3.10 -9.51 3.20
C PRO A 9 2.05 -10.62 3.23
N CYS A 10 1.55 -10.95 4.41
CA CYS A 10 0.50 -11.96 4.58
C CYS A 10 -0.56 -11.48 5.57
N LEU A 11 -1.74 -12.08 5.50
CA LEU A 11 -2.81 -11.84 6.45
C LEU A 11 -2.46 -12.45 7.81
N ASN A 12 -2.81 -11.75 8.89
CA ASN A 12 -2.73 -12.29 10.24
C ASN A 12 -3.86 -13.32 10.51
N ASP A 13 -3.88 -13.86 11.73
CA ASP A 13 -4.87 -14.83 12.21
C ASP A 13 -6.32 -14.33 12.16
N LYS A 14 -6.53 -13.01 12.07
CA LYS A 14 -7.83 -12.36 11.91
C LYS A 14 -8.17 -12.05 10.45
N GLY A 15 -7.34 -12.44 9.49
CA GLY A 15 -7.53 -12.13 8.08
C GLY A 15 -7.23 -10.67 7.74
N LEU A 16 -6.45 -9.96 8.57
CA LEU A 16 -6.09 -8.56 8.38
C LEU A 16 -4.63 -8.44 7.91
N PHE A 17 -4.38 -7.51 7.00
CA PHE A 17 -3.06 -7.11 6.53
C PHE A 17 -2.39 -6.08 7.46
N GLY A 18 -3.18 -5.33 8.25
CA GLY A 18 -2.68 -4.36 9.24
C GLY A 18 -2.49 -2.94 8.70
N PHE A 19 -2.88 -2.69 7.45
CA PHE A 19 -2.84 -1.37 6.80
C PHE A 19 -4.23 -0.90 6.32
N GLU A 20 -5.31 -1.54 6.79
CA GLU A 20 -6.69 -1.27 6.36
C GLU A 20 -7.09 0.19 6.56
N ILE A 21 -6.71 0.77 7.70
CA ILE A 21 -7.00 2.17 8.03
C ILE A 21 -6.40 3.12 6.99
N LEU A 22 -5.21 2.79 6.45
CA LEU A 22 -4.57 3.62 5.44
C LEU A 22 -5.31 3.55 4.11
N PHE A 23 -5.76 2.36 3.69
CA PHE A 23 -6.57 2.22 2.48
C PHE A 23 -7.93 2.91 2.60
N GLN A 24 -8.55 2.85 3.79
CA GLN A 24 -9.76 3.60 4.09
C GLN A 24 -9.52 5.11 4.00
N LEU A 25 -8.38 5.58 4.50
CA LEU A 25 -8.01 6.99 4.42
C LEU A 25 -7.73 7.42 2.97
N LEU A 26 -6.99 6.62 2.19
CA LEU A 26 -6.78 6.88 0.76
C LEU A 26 -8.11 7.01 0.01
N TYR A 27 -9.05 6.08 0.25
CA TYR A 27 -10.38 6.14 -0.35
C TYR A 27 -11.14 7.39 0.09
N LYS A 28 -11.11 7.73 1.39
CA LYS A 28 -11.72 8.94 1.91
C LYS A 28 -11.16 10.19 1.22
N CYS A 29 -9.85 10.32 1.10
CA CYS A 29 -9.21 11.44 0.41
C CYS A 29 -9.64 11.53 -1.06
N ALA A 30 -9.75 10.39 -1.77
CA ALA A 30 -10.22 10.38 -3.15
C ALA A 30 -11.66 10.86 -3.29
N THR A 31 -12.53 10.53 -2.33
CA THR A 31 -13.94 11.00 -2.33
C THR A 31 -14.09 12.52 -2.15
N LEU A 32 -13.04 13.19 -1.70
CA LEU A 32 -13.00 14.65 -1.48
C LEU A 32 -12.41 15.41 -2.67
N LEU A 33 -11.82 14.71 -3.64
CA LEU A 33 -11.36 15.32 -4.88
C LEU A 33 -12.54 15.65 -5.80
N PRO A 34 -12.39 16.64 -6.69
CA PRO A 34 -13.38 16.96 -7.73
C PRO A 34 -13.34 15.94 -8.89
N ILE A 35 -13.35 14.65 -8.58
CA ILE A 35 -13.39 13.55 -9.55
C ILE A 35 -14.80 12.96 -9.66
N THR A 36 -15.09 12.31 -10.77
CA THR A 36 -16.36 11.63 -11.03
C THR A 36 -16.48 10.33 -10.23
N GLN A 37 -17.71 9.81 -10.12
CA GLN A 37 -17.96 8.49 -9.52
C GLN A 37 -17.30 7.35 -10.32
N GLN A 38 -17.18 7.48 -11.64
CA GLN A 38 -16.51 6.46 -12.45
C GLN A 38 -15.00 6.45 -12.17
N GLU A 39 -14.37 7.63 -12.10
CA GLU A 39 -12.96 7.73 -11.71
C GLU A 39 -12.71 7.17 -10.31
N LEU A 40 -13.60 7.45 -9.36
CA LEU A 40 -13.49 6.88 -8.02
C LEU A 40 -13.62 5.34 -8.02
N LEU A 41 -14.47 4.78 -8.89
CA LEU A 41 -14.60 3.33 -9.07
C LEU A 41 -13.40 2.70 -9.78
N ASP A 42 -12.78 3.44 -10.70
CA ASP A 42 -11.57 3.00 -11.40
C ASP A 42 -10.34 3.07 -10.50
N TYR A 43 -10.35 3.97 -9.50
CA TYR A 43 -9.35 4.06 -8.44
C TYR A 43 -9.47 2.89 -7.44
N THR A 44 -9.01 1.73 -7.90
CA THR A 44 -8.99 0.49 -7.12
C THR A 44 -7.58 -0.08 -7.04
N TYR A 45 -7.27 -0.66 -5.88
CA TYR A 45 -6.01 -1.36 -5.66
C TYR A 45 -6.25 -2.86 -5.80
N PRO A 46 -5.69 -3.54 -6.83
CA PRO A 46 -5.85 -4.98 -7.02
C PRO A 46 -4.95 -5.77 -6.05
N LEU A 47 -5.15 -5.57 -4.75
CA LEU A 47 -4.35 -6.18 -3.70
C LEU A 47 -5.00 -7.49 -3.26
N TYR A 48 -4.26 -8.58 -3.43
CA TYR A 48 -4.62 -9.88 -2.88
C TYR A 48 -3.51 -10.33 -1.93
N TYR A 49 -3.84 -10.40 -0.65
CA TYR A 49 -2.95 -10.92 0.39
C TYR A 49 -3.34 -12.36 0.71
N ARG A 50 -2.33 -13.24 0.73
CA ARG A 50 -2.51 -14.64 1.13
C ARG A 50 -2.31 -14.79 2.63
N THR A 51 -2.94 -15.81 3.19
CA THR A 51 -2.57 -16.36 4.49
C THR A 51 -1.18 -16.99 4.45
N TYR A 52 -0.56 -17.15 5.63
CA TYR A 52 0.72 -17.84 5.74
C TYR A 52 0.66 -19.27 5.18
N GLU A 53 -0.43 -19.99 5.46
CA GLU A 53 -0.69 -21.36 5.01
C GLU A 53 -0.74 -21.47 3.48
N GLU A 54 -1.35 -20.48 2.81
CA GLU A 54 -1.38 -20.40 1.36
C GLU A 54 0.02 -20.16 0.76
N TYR A 55 0.90 -19.43 1.44
CA TYR A 55 2.27 -19.21 0.99
C TYR A 55 3.16 -20.45 1.14
N ILE A 56 2.95 -21.25 2.18
CA ILE A 56 3.77 -22.44 2.44
C ILE A 56 3.20 -23.73 1.81
N ASN A 57 2.17 -23.61 0.97
CA ASN A 57 1.54 -24.75 0.31
C ASN A 57 2.54 -25.53 -0.56
N TYR A 58 2.77 -26.79 -0.19
CA TYR A 58 3.73 -27.68 -0.86
C TYR A 58 3.48 -27.83 -2.37
N ASP A 59 2.21 -27.89 -2.79
CA ASP A 59 1.85 -28.06 -4.20
C ASP A 59 2.23 -26.84 -5.04
N LEU A 60 2.24 -25.65 -4.45
CA LEU A 60 2.72 -24.43 -5.09
C LEU A 60 4.20 -24.56 -5.45
N PHE A 61 5.05 -24.98 -4.51
CA PHE A 61 6.49 -25.16 -4.76
C PHE A 61 6.75 -26.29 -5.76
N LYS A 62 6.04 -27.42 -5.62
CA LYS A 62 6.14 -28.56 -6.52
C LYS A 62 5.85 -28.18 -7.97
N LYS A 63 4.83 -27.34 -8.20
CA LYS A 63 4.46 -26.83 -9.54
C LYS A 63 5.61 -26.13 -10.25
N PHE A 64 6.48 -25.45 -9.49
CA PHE A 64 7.62 -24.70 -10.03
C PHE A 64 8.96 -25.42 -9.88
N SER A 65 8.96 -26.74 -9.60
CA SER A 65 10.18 -27.52 -9.32
C SER A 65 11.03 -26.95 -8.18
N LEU A 66 10.39 -26.25 -7.23
CA LEU A 66 11.01 -25.69 -6.04
C LEU A 66 10.77 -26.62 -4.84
N LYS A 67 11.66 -26.53 -3.86
CA LYS A 67 11.52 -27.18 -2.56
C LYS A 67 11.53 -26.11 -1.48
N LEU A 68 10.48 -26.06 -0.65
CA LEU A 68 10.49 -25.25 0.55
C LEU A 68 11.56 -25.77 1.52
N ILE A 69 12.52 -24.93 1.88
CA ILE A 69 13.61 -25.27 2.82
C ILE A 69 13.26 -24.79 4.23
N LYS A 70 12.79 -23.55 4.35
CA LYS A 70 12.38 -22.90 5.60
C LYS A 70 11.27 -21.89 5.28
N SER A 71 10.34 -21.74 6.21
CA SER A 71 9.40 -20.62 6.25
C SER A 71 9.27 -20.16 7.70
N GLU A 72 9.04 -18.87 7.88
CA GLU A 72 8.77 -18.26 9.17
C GLU A 72 7.82 -17.09 8.99
N LEU A 73 6.97 -16.87 9.99
CA LEU A 73 6.16 -15.67 10.08
C LEU A 73 6.93 -14.66 10.94
N CYS A 74 7.13 -13.47 10.40
CA CYS A 74 7.86 -12.39 11.08
C CYS A 74 6.93 -11.20 11.29
N ASP A 75 6.86 -10.71 12.53
CA ASP A 75 6.26 -9.41 12.80
C ASP A 75 7.23 -8.31 12.36
N THR A 76 6.88 -7.64 11.28
CA THR A 76 7.64 -6.49 10.79
C THR A 76 7.01 -5.21 11.31
N ARG A 77 7.80 -4.39 12.01
CA ARG A 77 7.46 -2.98 12.27
C ARG A 77 8.32 -2.11 11.38
N THR A 78 7.75 -1.04 10.85
CA THR A 78 8.56 -0.05 10.14
C THR A 78 9.48 0.67 11.12
N ASP A 79 10.68 1.00 10.68
CA ASP A 79 11.65 1.76 11.48
C ASP A 79 11.05 3.10 11.93
N THR A 80 10.35 3.80 11.02
CA THR A 80 9.62 5.04 11.28
C THR A 80 8.64 4.92 12.45
N PHE A 81 7.87 3.83 12.54
CA PHE A 81 6.95 3.62 13.65
C PHE A 81 7.69 3.40 14.97
N THR A 82 8.79 2.64 14.94
CA THR A 82 9.62 2.40 16.12
C THR A 82 10.21 3.70 16.66
N ARG A 83 10.76 4.55 15.77
CA ARG A 83 11.35 5.85 16.12
C ARG A 83 10.30 6.83 16.66
N PHE A 84 9.10 6.84 16.10
CA PHE A 84 7.98 7.63 16.64
C PHE A 84 7.59 7.17 18.05
N GLN A 85 7.45 5.86 18.29
CA GLN A 85 7.15 5.33 19.63
C GLN A 85 8.23 5.65 20.67
N GLN A 86 9.49 5.80 20.24
CA GLN A 86 10.61 6.18 21.08
C GLN A 86 10.72 7.70 21.31
N GLY A 87 9.87 8.50 20.66
CA GLY A 87 9.88 9.96 20.76
C GLY A 87 11.00 10.62 19.95
N GLU A 88 11.63 9.89 19.02
CA GLU A 88 12.66 10.43 18.13
C GLU A 88 12.08 11.22 16.96
N LEU A 89 10.79 11.03 16.67
CA LEU A 89 10.05 11.74 15.64
C LEU A 89 8.88 12.47 16.29
N THR A 90 8.64 13.70 15.85
CA THR A 90 7.37 14.38 16.08
C THR A 90 6.24 13.70 15.28
N LEU A 91 4.99 13.99 15.63
CA LEU A 91 3.83 13.49 14.87
C LEU A 91 3.90 13.96 13.41
N ASP A 92 4.24 15.22 13.16
CA ASP A 92 4.32 15.78 11.81
C ASP A 92 5.40 15.09 10.96
N GLU A 93 6.56 14.78 11.54
CA GLU A 93 7.61 14.04 10.85
C GLU A 93 7.18 12.60 10.56
N PHE A 94 6.53 11.95 11.52
CA PHE A 94 5.98 10.61 11.33
C PHE A 94 4.94 10.57 10.20
N VAL A 95 3.99 11.52 10.19
CA VAL A 95 2.96 11.63 9.15
C VAL A 95 3.58 11.86 7.78
N LYS A 96 4.56 12.76 7.65
CA LYS A 96 5.24 13.02 6.38
C LYS A 96 6.01 11.82 5.86
N ASP A 97 6.76 11.14 6.72
CA ASP A 97 7.50 9.94 6.31
C ASP A 97 6.56 8.81 5.90
N HIS A 98 5.46 8.63 6.63
CA HIS A 98 4.46 7.62 6.31
C HIS A 98 3.70 7.95 5.01
N THR A 99 3.35 9.22 4.80
CA THR A 99 2.72 9.70 3.56
C THR A 99 3.65 9.49 2.38
N ARG A 100 4.95 9.80 2.51
CA ARG A 100 5.95 9.53 1.46
C ARG A 100 6.00 8.05 1.09
N PHE A 101 5.99 7.16 2.09
CA PHE A 101 5.96 5.72 1.87
C PHE A 101 4.73 5.29 1.07
N LEU A 102 3.53 5.68 1.50
CA LEU A 102 2.29 5.33 0.79
C LEU A 102 2.23 5.93 -0.61
N ARG A 103 2.61 7.21 -0.74
CA ARG A 103 2.68 7.93 -2.02
C ARG A 103 3.51 7.18 -3.04
N SER A 104 4.67 6.65 -2.63
CA SER A 104 5.53 5.87 -3.51
C SER A 104 4.92 4.57 -4.05
N TRP A 105 3.92 4.00 -3.36
CA TRP A 105 3.26 2.75 -3.77
C TRP A 105 1.94 2.98 -4.50
N THR A 106 1.26 4.10 -4.22
CA THR A 106 -0.16 4.25 -4.55
C THR A 106 -0.46 5.41 -5.50
N GLU A 107 0.39 6.43 -5.54
CA GLU A 107 0.22 7.54 -6.49
C GLU A 107 0.15 7.08 -7.95
N PRO A 108 0.98 6.13 -8.43
CA PRO A 108 0.91 5.71 -9.83
C PRO A 108 -0.47 5.25 -10.25
N SER A 109 -1.21 4.55 -9.37
CA SER A 109 -2.57 4.09 -9.65
C SER A 109 -3.58 5.24 -9.68
N LEU A 110 -3.46 6.23 -8.78
CA LEU A 110 -4.32 7.41 -8.81
C LEU A 110 -4.06 8.24 -10.07
N ARG A 111 -2.78 8.50 -10.36
CA ARG A 111 -2.33 9.22 -11.56
C ARG A 111 -2.87 8.57 -12.83
N GLU A 112 -2.67 7.27 -12.99
CA GLU A 112 -3.17 6.53 -14.16
C GLU A 112 -4.69 6.63 -14.30
N THR A 113 -5.42 6.64 -13.17
CA THR A 113 -6.88 6.81 -13.17
C THR A 113 -7.30 8.19 -13.66
N LEU A 114 -6.59 9.24 -13.23
CA LEU A 114 -6.85 10.63 -13.64
C LEU A 114 -6.51 10.84 -15.12
N GLU A 115 -5.33 10.39 -15.56
CA GLU A 115 -4.86 10.51 -16.95
C GLU A 115 -5.79 9.79 -17.94
N ARG A 116 -6.36 8.65 -17.56
CA ARG A 116 -7.28 7.87 -18.42
C ARG A 116 -8.65 8.50 -18.62
N ASN A 117 -9.09 9.36 -17.70
CA ASN A 117 -10.48 9.85 -17.66
C ASN A 117 -10.65 11.30 -18.16
N ASN A 118 -9.72 11.77 -19.00
CA ASN A 118 -9.69 13.09 -19.66
C ASN A 118 -9.20 14.26 -18.79
N HIS A 119 -8.49 14.01 -17.68
CA HIS A 119 -7.57 15.02 -17.15
C HIS A 119 -6.34 15.06 -18.09
N CYS A 120 -6.45 15.83 -19.16
CA CYS A 120 -5.51 15.80 -20.29
C CYS A 120 -4.27 16.69 -20.10
N LEU A 121 -4.23 17.50 -19.05
CA LEU A 121 -3.12 18.39 -18.76
C LEU A 121 -2.34 17.84 -17.56
N ASP A 122 -1.05 17.59 -17.75
CA ASP A 122 -0.14 17.17 -16.69
C ASP A 122 -0.25 18.10 -15.47
N GLU A 123 -0.42 19.41 -15.67
CA GLU A 123 -0.60 20.40 -14.60
C GLU A 123 -1.87 20.18 -13.76
N GLU A 124 -2.96 19.71 -14.38
CA GLU A 124 -4.22 19.42 -13.68
C GLU A 124 -4.07 18.15 -12.84
N VAL A 125 -3.42 17.12 -13.38
CA VAL A 125 -3.12 15.87 -12.67
C VAL A 125 -2.23 16.14 -11.46
N GLU A 126 -1.13 16.90 -11.63
CA GLU A 126 -0.25 17.26 -10.50
C GLU A 126 -1.00 18.05 -9.43
N THR A 127 -1.87 18.98 -9.83
CA THR A 127 -2.69 19.76 -8.89
C THR A 127 -3.61 18.85 -8.06
N LEU A 128 -4.28 17.88 -8.69
CA LEU A 128 -5.15 16.94 -8.01
C LEU A 128 -4.38 15.99 -7.09
N LEU A 129 -3.21 15.53 -7.51
CA LEU A 129 -2.33 14.70 -6.69
C LEU A 129 -1.82 15.46 -5.46
N ASP A 130 -1.40 16.71 -5.63
CA ASP A 130 -0.98 17.53 -4.50
C ASP A 130 -2.15 17.82 -3.55
N GLN A 131 -3.36 18.07 -4.05
CA GLN A 131 -4.55 18.20 -3.22
C GLN A 131 -4.83 16.91 -2.44
N PHE A 132 -4.75 15.75 -3.10
CA PHE A 132 -4.95 14.44 -2.48
C PHE A 132 -4.00 14.21 -1.31
N TRP A 133 -2.70 14.43 -1.52
CA TRP A 133 -1.69 14.17 -0.48
C TRP A 133 -1.74 15.21 0.64
N ASN A 134 -2.07 16.47 0.33
CA ASN A 134 -2.33 17.47 1.36
C ASN A 134 -3.56 17.13 2.22
N LEU A 135 -4.59 16.50 1.66
CA LEU A 135 -5.72 15.98 2.43
C LEU A 135 -5.29 14.79 3.29
N TYR A 136 -4.51 13.87 2.73
CA TYR A 136 -4.03 12.68 3.43
C TYR A 136 -3.21 13.03 4.68
N GLU A 137 -2.33 14.03 4.62
CA GLU A 137 -1.51 14.46 5.77
C GLU A 137 -2.31 15.15 6.90
N ARG A 138 -3.56 15.57 6.65
CA ARG A 138 -4.37 16.36 7.60
C ARG A 138 -5.39 15.55 8.39
N GLU A 139 -5.75 14.37 7.91
CA GLU A 139 -6.80 13.49 8.43
C GLU A 139 -6.24 12.46 9.41
#